data_AF-A0A0C2FRZ9-F1
#
_entry.id   AF-A0A0C2FRZ9-F1
#
_cell.length_a   1.000
_cell.length_b   1.000
_cell.length_c   1.000
_cell.angle_alpha   90.00
_cell.angle_beta   90.00
_cell.angle_gamma   90.00
#
_symmetry.space_group_name_H-M   'P 1'
#
loop_
_entity.id
_entity.type
_entity.pdbx_description
1 polymer ?
#
loop_
_entity_poly.entity_id
_entity_poly.type
_entity_poly.pdbx_seq_one_letter_code
_entity_poly.pdbx_strand_id
1 'polypeptide(L)'
;CDSNQYQTFTENERQAILTTHNNLRATIAAGNQPNYPGKLPSAKNMYQLIYDCKMEEKLQKEIDGCSGHATLSEQYGQNILV
;
A
#
# COMPACT_ATOMS: atom_id res chain seq x y z
N CYS A 1 -6.03 -4.98 -12.46
CA CYS A 1 -6.27 -6.43 -12.26
C CYS A 1 -7.51 -6.81 -13.05
N ASP A 2 -7.60 -8.00 -13.63
CA ASP A 2 -8.84 -8.39 -14.33
C ASP A 2 -9.95 -8.60 -13.30
N SER A 3 -11.05 -7.84 -13.42
CA SER A 3 -12.20 -7.90 -12.53
C SER A 3 -12.88 -9.28 -12.52
N ASN A 4 -12.70 -10.11 -13.56
CA ASN A 4 -13.21 -11.48 -13.56
C ASN A 4 -12.42 -12.40 -12.62
N GLN A 5 -11.14 -12.09 -12.41
CA GLN A 5 -10.23 -12.89 -11.58
C GLN A 5 -10.02 -12.31 -10.18
N TYR A 6 -10.08 -10.99 -10.04
CA TYR A 6 -9.81 -10.26 -8.79
C TYR A 6 -11.00 -9.34 -8.48
N GLN A 7 -11.95 -9.85 -7.69
CA GLN A 7 -13.23 -9.17 -7.40
C GLN A 7 -13.21 -8.37 -6.09
N THR A 8 -12.14 -8.49 -5.28
CA THR A 8 -12.03 -7.85 -3.96
C THR A 8 -12.19 -6.34 -4.03
N PHE A 9 -11.33 -5.68 -4.82
CA PHE A 9 -11.41 -4.24 -5.03
C PHE A 9 -11.86 -3.90 -6.44
N THR A 10 -12.62 -2.82 -6.57
CA THR A 10 -12.85 -2.15 -7.85
C THR A 10 -11.56 -1.50 -8.34
N GLU A 11 -11.45 -1.25 -9.65
CA GLU A 11 -10.27 -0.57 -10.20
C GLU A 11 -10.07 0.84 -9.62
N ASN A 12 -11.16 1.54 -9.30
CA ASN A 12 -11.11 2.85 -8.65
C ASN A 12 -10.52 2.78 -7.24
N GLU A 13 -10.85 1.74 -6.45
CA GLU A 13 -10.29 1.55 -5.12
C GLU A 13 -8.80 1.18 -5.19
N ARG A 14 -8.41 0.31 -6.11
CA ARG A 14 -7.00 0.00 -6.36
C ARG A 14 -6.21 1.25 -6.73
N GLN A 15 -6.76 2.06 -7.63
CA GLN A 15 -6.15 3.30 -8.05
C GLN A 15 -6.07 4.31 -6.89
N ALA A 16 -7.10 4.41 -6.05
CA ALA A 16 -7.09 5.28 -4.88
C ALA A 16 -5.98 4.90 -3.90
N ILE A 17 -5.83 3.60 -3.58
CA ILE A 17 -4.77 3.08 -2.71
C ILE A 17 -3.40 3.37 -3.32
N LEU A 18 -3.19 3.01 -4.59
CA LEU A 18 -1.90 3.17 -5.27
C LEU A 18 -1.49 4.64 -5.41
N THR A 19 -2.40 5.50 -5.84
CA THR A 19 -2.18 6.94 -6.00
C THR A 19 -1.85 7.58 -4.67
N THR A 20 -2.59 7.26 -3.61
CA THR A 20 -2.35 7.83 -2.28
C THR A 20 -0.94 7.49 -1.78
N HIS A 21 -0.53 6.23 -1.88
CA HIS A 21 0.82 5.81 -1.48
C HIS A 21 1.90 6.51 -2.32
N ASN A 22 1.74 6.53 -3.64
CA ASN A 22 2.75 7.13 -4.52
C ASN A 22 2.84 8.65 -4.36
N ASN A 23 1.73 9.35 -4.10
CA ASN A 23 1.74 10.78 -3.81
C ASN A 23 2.48 11.10 -2.51
N LEU A 24 2.25 10.31 -1.45
CA LEU A 24 2.99 10.45 -0.19
C LEU A 24 4.48 10.16 -0.39
N ARG A 25 4.82 9.05 -1.06
CA ARG A 25 6.21 8.68 -1.38
C ARG A 25 6.93 9.77 -2.17
N ALA A 26 6.27 10.34 -3.19
CA ALA A 26 6.82 11.45 -3.97
C ALA A 26 7.04 12.72 -3.13
N THR A 27 6.08 13.05 -2.24
CA THR A 27 6.17 14.19 -1.34
C THR A 27 7.34 14.05 -0.35
N ILE A 28 7.57 12.84 0.16
CA ILE A 28 8.73 12.50 0.99
C ILE A 28 10.02 12.57 0.18
N ALA A 29 10.04 12.00 -1.03
CA ALA A 29 11.21 12.02 -1.90
C ALA A 29 11.69 13.44 -2.20
N ALA A 30 10.76 14.38 -2.39
CA ALA A 30 11.04 15.80 -2.58
C ALA A 30 11.47 16.54 -1.30
N GLY A 31 11.44 15.89 -0.13
CA GLY A 31 11.74 16.53 1.16
C GLY A 31 10.67 17.53 1.60
N ASN A 32 9.42 17.33 1.16
CA ASN A 32 8.31 18.26 1.40
C ASN A 32 7.30 17.76 2.44
N GLN A 33 7.38 16.50 2.85
CA GLN A 33 6.45 15.91 3.81
C GLN A 33 6.63 16.54 5.21
N PRO A 34 5.59 17.15 5.79
CA PRO A 34 5.64 17.68 7.15
C PRO A 34 5.96 16.59 8.19
N ASN A 35 6.74 16.95 9.21
CA ASN A 35 7.04 16.13 10.39
C ASN A 35 7.27 17.02 11.62
N TYR A 36 7.37 16.47 12.83
CA TYR A 36 7.63 17.26 14.04
C TYR A 36 9.08 17.14 14.54
N PRO A 37 9.83 18.27 14.70
CA PRO A 37 9.61 19.58 14.10
C PRO A 37 10.11 19.62 12.63
N GLY A 38 9.37 20.27 11.72
CA GLY A 38 9.81 20.56 10.35
C GLY A 38 9.28 19.63 9.25
N LYS A 39 10.19 19.07 8.44
CA LYS A 39 9.88 18.20 7.29
C LYS A 39 10.80 16.98 7.30
N LEU A 40 10.34 15.87 6.71
CA LEU A 40 11.22 14.73 6.42
C LEU A 40 12.26 15.11 5.37
N PRO A 41 13.51 14.61 5.48
CA PRO A 41 14.54 14.84 4.47
C PRO A 41 14.16 14.19 3.13
N SER A 42 14.76 14.70 2.04
CA SER A 42 14.58 14.12 0.71
C SER A 42 15.19 12.72 0.58
N ALA A 43 14.65 11.91 -0.33
CA ALA A 43 15.10 10.54 -0.57
C ALA A 43 15.45 10.34 -2.05
N LYS A 44 16.68 9.89 -2.33
CA LYS A 44 17.19 9.75 -3.70
C LYS A 44 16.68 8.52 -4.45
N ASN A 45 16.35 7.44 -3.74
CA ASN A 45 15.96 6.15 -4.31
C ASN A 45 14.55 5.72 -3.85
N MET A 46 13.60 6.66 -3.88
CA MET A 46 12.20 6.39 -3.53
C MET A 46 11.41 5.91 -4.75
N TYR A 47 11.35 4.60 -4.95
CA TYR A 47 10.69 4.02 -6.13
C TYR A 47 9.17 4.13 -6.06
N GLN A 48 8.54 4.36 -7.21
CA GLN A 48 7.09 4.29 -7.36
C GLN A 48 6.62 2.85 -7.17
N LEU A 49 5.54 2.67 -6.41
CA LEU A 49 4.88 1.38 -6.25
C LEU A 49 4.06 1.05 -7.50
N ILE A 50 4.02 -0.24 -7.81
CA ILE A 50 3.14 -0.83 -8.82
C ILE A 50 2.17 -1.74 -8.07
N TYR A 51 0.90 -1.74 -8.49
CA TYR A 51 -0.11 -2.60 -7.87
C TYR A 51 0.12 -4.06 -8.28
N ASP A 52 0.14 -4.97 -7.30
CA ASP A 52 0.29 -6.41 -7.53
C ASP A 52 -1.02 -7.14 -7.17
N CYS A 53 -1.70 -7.63 -8.19
CA CYS A 53 -2.97 -8.35 -8.06
C CYS A 53 -2.84 -9.66 -7.28
N LYS A 54 -1.67 -10.33 -7.34
CA LYS A 54 -1.44 -11.58 -6.60
C LYS A 54 -1.28 -11.30 -5.11
N MET A 55 -0.72 -10.14 -4.76
CA MET A 55 -0.66 -9.69 -3.37
C MET A 55 -2.05 -9.33 -2.84
N GLU A 56 -2.91 -8.70 -3.64
CA GLU A 56 -4.32 -8.45 -3.29
C GLU A 56 -5.06 -9.76 -2.99
N GLU A 57 -4.97 -10.75 -3.90
CA GLU A 57 -5.63 -12.04 -3.71
C GLU A 57 -5.12 -12.76 -2.44
N LYS A 58 -3.81 -12.76 -2.21
CA LYS A 58 -3.22 -13.37 -1.01
C LYS A 58 -3.69 -12.65 0.25
N LEU A 59 -3.70 -11.32 0.24
CA LEU A 59 -4.19 -10.51 1.37
C LEU A 59 -5.67 -10.75 1.64
N GLN A 60 -6.52 -10.87 0.62
CA GLN A 60 -7.95 -11.11 0.82
C GLN A 60 -8.20 -12.44 1.55
N LYS A 61 -7.51 -13.51 1.14
CA LYS A 61 -7.63 -14.83 1.80
C LYS A 61 -7.26 -14.78 3.28
N GLU A 62 -6.29 -13.95 3.64
CA GLU A 62 -5.90 -13.75 5.04
C GLU A 62 -6.92 -12.93 5.82
N ILE A 63 -7.47 -11.87 5.22
CA ILE A 63 -8.49 -11.01 5.83
C ILE A 63 -9.80 -11.78 6.06
N ASP A 64 -10.18 -12.68 5.13
CA ASP A 64 -11.37 -13.53 5.26
C ASP A 64 -11.32 -14.43 6.52
N GLY A 65 -10.13 -14.72 7.02
CA GLY A 65 -9.92 -15.46 8.27
C GLY A 65 -10.22 -14.66 9.54
N CYS A 66 -10.45 -13.34 9.44
CA CYS A 66 -10.80 -12.46 10.56
C CYS A 66 -9.86 -12.55 11.77
N SER A 67 -8.56 -12.74 11.54
CA SER A 67 -7.55 -12.97 12.59
C SER A 67 -7.31 -11.74 13.48
N GLY A 68 -7.62 -10.54 13.00
CA GLY A 68 -7.38 -9.28 13.72
C GLY A 68 -5.90 -8.89 13.86
N HIS A 69 -4.99 -9.53 13.10
CA HIS A 69 -3.57 -9.20 13.10
C HIS A 69 -2.91 -9.48 11.74
N ALA A 70 -1.74 -8.88 11.51
CA ALA A 70 -0.95 -9.11 10.30
C ALA A 70 -0.34 -10.53 10.31
N THR A 71 -0.70 -11.36 9.34
CA THR A 71 -0.28 -12.76 9.20
C THR A 71 0.77 -13.00 8.11
N LEU A 72 1.01 -12.03 7.23
CA LEU A 72 1.92 -12.16 6.08
C LEU A 72 3.34 -11.61 6.34
N SER A 73 3.64 -11.28 7.60
CA SER A 73 4.81 -10.48 8.01
C SER A 73 6.17 -11.15 7.76
N GLU A 74 6.24 -12.48 7.62
CA GLU A 74 7.48 -13.19 7.32
C GLU A 74 7.96 -12.96 5.87
N GLN A 75 7.04 -12.69 4.95
CA GLN A 75 7.34 -12.56 3.51
C GLN A 75 7.05 -11.16 2.97
N TYR A 76 6.11 -10.43 3.58
CA TYR A 76 5.64 -9.13 3.11
C TYR A 76 5.55 -8.12 4.24
N GLY A 77 5.76 -6.84 3.92
CA GLY A 77 5.30 -5.75 4.79
C GLY A 77 3.77 -5.68 4.75
N GLN A 78 3.13 -5.59 5.91
CA GLN A 78 1.67 -5.55 6.03
C GLN A 78 1.25 -4.45 7.00
N ASN A 79 0.41 -3.51 6.52
CA ASN A 79 -0.28 -2.53 7.34
C ASN A 79 -1.70 -3.02 7.61
N ILE A 80 -2.15 -2.96 8.86
CA ILE A 80 -3.50 -3.32 9.28
C ILE A 80 -4.09 -2.19 10.13
N LEU A 81 -5.37 -1.91 9.95
CA LEU A 81 -6.16 -1.06 10.83
C LEU A 81 -7.22 -1.95 11.47
N VAL A 82 -7.21 -2.00 12.80
CA VAL A 82 -8.18 -2.74 13.64
C VAL A 82 -8.90 -1.78 14.57
#